data_AF-A0A4R4XUZ4-F1
#
_entry.id   AF-A0A4R4XUZ4-F1
#
_cell.length_a   1.000
_cell.length_b   1.000
_cell.length_c   1.000
_cell.angle_alpha   90.00
_cell.angle_beta   90.00
_cell.angle_gamma   90.00
#
_symmetry.space_group_name_H-M   'P 1'
#
loop_
_entity.id
_entity.type
_entity.pdbx_description
1 polymer ?
#
loop_
_entity_poly.entity_id
_entity_poly.type
_entity_poly.pdbx_seq_one_letter_code
_entity_poly.pdbx_strand_id
1 'polypeptide(L)' 'MDEARRVDAAERQIAHFDVYETDRGWLAVHQRDHDLRLEHTDWRDLFWLCVTARMVTEFREAAEELAARMAEPGRQ' A
#
# COMPACT_ATOMS: atom_id res chain seq x y z
N MET A 1 7.36 -3.52 22.06
CA MET A 1 6.79 -3.96 20.78
C MET A 1 5.30 -3.94 21.03
N ASP A 2 4.60 -2.92 20.55
CA ASP A 2 3.15 -2.78 20.77
C ASP A 2 2.48 -4.06 20.24
N GLU A 3 1.48 -4.57 20.96
CA GLU A 3 0.82 -5.82 20.61
C GLU A 3 0.04 -5.61 19.31
N ALA A 4 0.56 -6.13 18.20
CA ALA A 4 -0.04 -5.97 16.87
C ALA A 4 -0.76 -7.26 16.48
N ARG A 5 -2.08 -7.18 16.36
CA ARG A 5 -2.94 -8.31 15.99
C ARG A 5 -3.36 -8.20 14.54
N ARG A 6 -3.00 -9.19 13.72
CA ARG A 6 -3.42 -9.26 12.32
C ARG A 6 -4.95 -9.31 12.22
N VAL A 7 -5.50 -8.60 11.25
CA VAL A 7 -6.94 -8.51 10.99
C VAL A 7 -7.25 -9.23 9.68
N ASP A 8 -7.93 -10.36 9.78
CA ASP A 8 -8.31 -11.20 8.63
C ASP A 8 -9.79 -11.06 8.23
N ALA A 9 -10.52 -10.12 8.85
CA ALA A 9 -11.91 -9.84 8.50
C ALA A 9 -12.01 -9.32 7.06
N ALA A 10 -12.93 -9.89 6.26
CA ALA A 10 -13.02 -9.64 4.82
C ALA A 10 -13.29 -8.16 4.50
N GLU A 11 -14.15 -7.53 5.29
CA GLU A 11 -14.49 -6.10 5.18
C GLU A 11 -13.36 -5.16 5.57
N ARG A 12 -12.29 -5.69 6.18
CA ARG A 12 -11.09 -4.95 6.58
C ARG A 12 -9.86 -5.31 5.74
N GLN A 13 -10.02 -6.11 4.68
CA GLN A 13 -8.93 -6.37 3.76
C GLN A 13 -8.69 -5.16 2.86
N ILE A 14 -7.43 -4.79 2.72
CA ILE A 14 -6.99 -3.76 1.80
C ILE A 14 -6.02 -4.41 0.83
N ALA A 15 -6.31 -4.33 -0.46
CA ALA A 15 -5.46 -4.95 -1.48
C ALA A 15 -4.00 -4.48 -1.34
N HIS A 16 -3.06 -5.45 -1.39
CA HIS A 16 -1.61 -5.26 -1.25
C HIS A 16 -1.10 -4.91 0.15
N PHE A 17 -1.97 -4.86 1.17
CA PHE A 17 -1.55 -4.59 2.55
C PHE A 17 -1.98 -5.70 3.49
N ASP A 18 -1.07 -6.07 4.39
CA ASP A 18 -1.42 -6.79 5.61
C ASP A 18 -1.81 -5.77 6.68
N VAL A 19 -2.99 -5.95 7.27
CA VAL A 19 -3.59 -5.01 8.23
C VAL A 19 -3.51 -5.56 9.64
N TYR A 20 -3.16 -4.69 10.59
CA TYR A 20 -3.02 -4.99 12.00
C TYR A 20 -3.76 -3.95 12.84
N GLU A 21 -4.41 -4.43 13.89
CA GLU A 21 -4.88 -3.61 14.99
C GLU A 21 -3.78 -3.56 16.05
N THR A 22 -3.52 -2.37 16.60
CA THR A 22 -2.51 -2.12 17.64
C THR A 22 -3.15 -1.36 18.80
N ASP A 23 -2.43 -1.27 19.92
CA ASP A 23 -2.87 -0.50 21.09
C ASP A 23 -3.12 0.99 20.78
N ARG A 24 -2.55 1.51 19.68
CA ARG A 24 -2.63 2.92 19.28
C ARG A 24 -3.52 3.16 18.07
N GLY A 25 -4.19 2.12 17.57
CA GLY A 25 -5.06 2.19 16.40
C GLY A 25 -4.67 1.14 15.39
N TRP A 26 -4.22 1.57 14.22
CA TRP A 26 -4.11 0.70 13.07
C TRP A 26 -2.78 0.84 12.35
N LEU A 27 -2.33 -0.28 11.81
CA LEU A 27 -1.11 -0.40 11.03
C LEU A 27 -1.42 -1.21 9.76
N ALA A 28 -1.01 -0.69 8.61
CA ALA A 28 -0.96 -1.43 7.36
C ALA A 28 0.49 -1.56 6.90
N VAL A 29 0.88 -2.76 6.50
CA VAL A 29 2.21 -3.06 5.96
C VAL A 29 2.05 -3.57 4.54
N HIS A 30 2.72 -2.93 3.58
CA HIS A 30 2.62 -3.39 2.20
C HIS A 30 3.26 -4.79 2.03
N GLN A 31 2.59 -5.66 1.28
CA GLN A 31 2.95 -7.08 1.18
C GLN A 31 4.27 -7.34 0.44
N ARG A 32 4.73 -6.39 -0.37
CA ARG A 32 6.00 -6.51 -1.14
C ARG A 32 7.07 -5.52 -0.71
N ASP A 33 6.67 -4.41 -0.10
CA ASP A 33 7.56 -3.34 0.35
C ASP A 33 7.33 -3.16 1.85
N HIS A 34 8.02 -3.95 2.66
CA HIS A 34 7.82 -3.96 4.10
C HIS A 34 8.26 -2.66 4.80
N ASP A 35 8.97 -1.78 4.08
CA ASP A 35 9.32 -0.44 4.55
C ASP A 35 8.16 0.54 4.36
N LEU A 36 7.24 0.27 3.43
CA LEU A 36 5.98 1.01 3.28
C LEU A 36 4.98 0.58 4.38
N ARG A 37 5.06 1.29 5.49
CA ARG A 37 4.22 1.13 6.68
C ARG A 37 3.38 2.38 6.88
N LEU A 38 2.07 2.19 6.99
CA LEU A 38 1.10 3.26 7.17
C LEU A 38 0.39 3.06 8.50
N GLU A 39 0.35 4.10 9.32
CA GLU A 39 -0.24 4.05 10.66
C GLU A 39 -1.26 5.17 10.81
N HIS A 40 -2.39 4.85 11.45
CA HIS A 40 -3.39 5.85 11.79
C HIS A 40 -4.25 5.39 12.97
N THR A 41 -4.74 6.33 13.78
CA THR A 41 -5.61 6.02 14.91
C THR A 41 -7.02 5.61 14.46
N ASP A 42 -7.51 6.21 13.38
CA ASP A 42 -8.81 5.91 12.77
C ASP A 42 -8.67 4.96 11.57
N TRP A 43 -9.56 3.96 11.51
CA TRP A 43 -9.60 2.94 10.46
C TRP A 43 -9.86 3.50 9.07
N ARG A 44 -10.80 4.43 8.94
CA ARG A 44 -11.22 4.98 7.65
C ARG A 44 -10.11 5.79 7.02
N ASP A 45 -9.40 6.55 7.85
CA ASP A 45 -8.26 7.33 7.38
C ASP A 45 -7.08 6.43 6.99
N LEU A 46 -6.80 5.36 7.76
CA LEU A 46 -5.83 4.34 7.32
C LEU A 46 -6.21 3.75 5.97
N PHE A 47 -7.48 3.37 5.79
CA PHE A 47 -7.97 2.82 4.52
C PHE A 47 -7.67 3.76 3.36
N TRP A 48 -7.97 5.05 3.50
CA TRP A 48 -7.69 6.04 2.45
C TRP A 48 -6.19 6.22 2.21
N LEU A 49 -5.36 6.25 3.25
CA LEU A 49 -3.91 6.31 3.10
C LEU A 49 -3.38 5.13 2.27
N CYS A 50 -3.83 3.91 2.55
CA CYS A 50 -3.43 2.73 1.80
C CYS A 50 -3.88 2.79 0.34
N VAL A 51 -5.12 3.24 0.07
CA VAL A 51 -5.63 3.42 -1.29
C VAL A 51 -4.80 4.44 -2.06
N THR A 52 -4.48 5.58 -1.45
CA THR A 52 -3.64 6.61 -2.08
C THR A 52 -2.22 6.11 -2.33
N ALA A 53 -1.60 5.45 -1.36
CA ALA A 53 -0.26 4.88 -1.51
C ALA A 53 -0.21 3.88 -2.67
N ARG A 54 -1.21 3.00 -2.77
CA ARG A 54 -1.34 2.06 -3.89
C ARG A 54 -1.43 2.78 -5.23
N MET A 55 -2.30 3.79 -5.35
CA MET A 55 -2.43 4.57 -6.59
C MET A 55 -1.11 5.23 -7.00
N VAL A 56 -0.36 5.79 -6.04
CA VAL A 56 0.95 6.40 -6.31
C VAL A 56 1.95 5.37 -6.83
N THR A 57 1.99 4.18 -6.21
CA THR A 57 2.87 3.09 -6.66
C THR A 57 2.49 2.62 -8.07
N GLU A 58 1.21 2.34 -8.32
CA GLU A 58 0.72 1.92 -9.63
C GLU A 58 1.01 2.96 -10.72
N PHE A 59 0.81 4.26 -10.44
CA PHE A 59 1.13 5.32 -11.39
C PHE A 59 2.63 5.45 -11.65
N ARG A 60 3.46 5.26 -10.62
CA ARG A 60 4.91 5.27 -10.78
C ARG A 60 5.37 4.12 -11.69
N GLU A 61 4.90 2.90 -11.44
CA GLU A 61 5.21 1.74 -12.26
C GLU A 61 4.78 1.94 -13.72
N ALA A 62 3.57 2.46 -13.94
CA ALA A 62 3.08 2.77 -15.28
C ALA A 62 3.91 3.85 -15.99
N ALA A 63 4.38 4.86 -15.26
CA ALA A 63 5.25 5.90 -15.80
C ALA A 63 6.65 5.37 -16.16
N GLU A 64 7.22 4.51 -15.32
CA GLU A 64 8.50 3.85 -15.57
C GLU A 64 8.41 2.91 -16.80
N GLU A 65 7.33 2.15 -16.93
CA GLU A 65 7.09 1.30 -18.11
C GLU A 65 6.93 2.15 -19.39
N LEU A 66 6.19 3.26 -19.33
CA LEU A 66 6.04 4.17 -20.46
C LEU A 66 7.41 4.76 -20.87
N ALA A 67 8.20 5.21 -19.90
CA ALA A 67 9.53 5.75 -20.16
C ALA A 67 10.47 4.71 -20.81
N ALA A 68 10.43 3.45 -20.33
CA ALA A 68 11.21 2.36 -20.91
C ALA A 68 10.83 2.10 -22.37
N ARG A 69 9.53 2.08 -22.70
CA ARG A 69 9.04 1.91 -24.08
C ARG A 69 9.44 3.06 -25.00
N MET A 70 9.45 4.29 -24.50
CA MET A 70 9.90 5.47 -25.26
C MET A 70 11.41 5.49 -25.49
N ALA A 71 12.18 4.86 -24.61
CA ALA A 71 13.63 4.76 -24.71
C ALA A 71 14.11 3.65 -25.67
N GLU A 72 13.23 2.72 -26.08
CA GLU A 72 13.56 1.70 -27.10
C GLU A 72 13.66 2.34 -28.50
N PRO A 73 14.85 2.37 -29.14
CA PRO A 73 14.97 2.88 -30.50
C PRO A 73 14.50 1.81 -31.49
N GLY A 74 13.26 1.91 -32.00
CA GLY A 74 12.85 1.07 -33.13
C GLY A 74 11.37 0.67 -33.28
N ARG A 75 10.39 1.45 -32.80
CA ARG A 75 9.00 1.30 -33.27
C ARG A 75 8.58 2.46 -34.16
N GLN A 76 8.95 2.37 -35.44
CA GLN A 76 8.16 2.91 -36.54
C GLN A 76 7.54 1.72 -37.28
#